data_AF-A0A7S2IMJ1-F1
#
_entry.id   AF-A0A7S2IMJ1-F1
#
_cell.length_a   1.000
_cell.length_b   1.000
_cell.length_c   1.000
_cell.angle_alpha   90.00
_cell.angle_beta   90.00
_cell.angle_gamma   90.00
#
_symmetry.space_group_name_H-M   'P 1'
#
loop_
_entity.id
_entity.type
_entity.pdbx_description
1 polymer ?
#
loop_
_entity_poly.entity_id
_entity_poly.type
_entity_poly.pdbx_seq_one_letter_code
_entity_poly.pdbx_strand_id
1 'polypeptide(L)'
;MPMRRTVLRSPLLGLAVLLPGLRAAGAGSGEPAEPSVANGGLPPPDLPFPDAPSESVIGPTLASSVNKWPRKRHALRKDAPNVVLIMNDDSGYGHSDTFGGPVHTPSLSRVAAAGVTYNRFHNAAICSPTRASLLTGRNPHFIGAGQITELASGFPGYTGRIPRSAATVAKVLSGYGYDTAAFGKWHNT
;
A
#
# COMPACT_ATOMS: atom_id res chain seq x y z
N MET A 1 -46.43 3.84 1.04
CA MET A 1 -47.15 4.43 -0.11
C MET A 1 -46.69 3.68 -1.38
N PRO A 2 -47.45 2.71 -1.90
CA PRO A 2 -47.06 1.91 -3.06
C PRO A 2 -47.80 2.32 -4.36
N MET A 3 -47.44 1.66 -5.47
CA MET A 3 -47.86 1.84 -6.89
C MET A 3 -47.02 2.86 -7.68
N ARG A 4 -46.47 2.52 -8.85
CA ARG A 4 -47.17 1.92 -10.00
C ARG A 4 -46.31 0.97 -10.84
N ARG A 5 -47.00 -0.01 -11.42
CA ARG A 5 -46.59 -0.93 -12.50
C ARG A 5 -46.82 -0.29 -13.89
N THR A 6 -46.25 -0.95 -14.91
CA THR A 6 -46.78 -1.20 -16.30
C THR A 6 -45.93 -0.56 -17.42
N VAL A 7 -45.00 -1.29 -18.08
CA VAL A 7 -45.09 -2.15 -19.31
C VAL A 7 -45.11 -1.32 -20.62
N LEU A 8 -44.23 -1.51 -21.63
CA LEU A 8 -44.37 -2.42 -22.80
C LEU A 8 -43.11 -2.27 -23.73
N ARG A 9 -42.30 -3.32 -24.04
CA ARG A 9 -42.16 -4.08 -25.34
C ARG A 9 -42.27 -3.20 -26.63
N SER A 10 -41.45 -3.26 -27.69
CA SER A 10 -40.76 -4.36 -28.40
C SER A 10 -39.97 -3.80 -29.66
N PRO A 11 -39.34 -4.59 -30.57
CA PRO A 11 -38.01 -4.33 -31.18
C PRO A 11 -37.97 -4.16 -32.73
N LEU A 12 -36.76 -4.31 -33.34
CA LEU A 12 -36.38 -4.47 -34.79
C LEU A 12 -36.01 -3.12 -35.48
N LEU A 13 -35.07 -2.97 -36.44
CA LEU A 13 -34.38 -3.89 -37.36
C LEU A 13 -33.20 -3.14 -38.07
N GLY A 14 -32.16 -3.87 -38.51
CA GLY A 14 -31.38 -3.61 -39.75
C GLY A 14 -30.07 -2.81 -39.61
N LEU A 15 -28.99 -3.01 -40.37
CA LEU A 15 -28.60 -3.94 -41.45
C LEU A 15 -27.08 -3.71 -41.69
N ALA A 16 -26.34 -4.75 -42.09
CA ALA A 16 -24.89 -4.75 -42.31
C ALA A 16 -24.46 -4.12 -43.66
N VAL A 17 -23.22 -3.59 -43.74
CA VAL A 17 -22.43 -3.46 -44.98
C VAL A 17 -20.94 -3.73 -44.70
N LEU A 18 -20.30 -4.45 -45.63
CA LEU A 18 -18.93 -5.01 -45.62
C LEU A 18 -17.81 -4.00 -46.04
N LEU A 19 -16.60 -4.29 -45.53
CA LEU A 19 -15.20 -3.84 -45.81
C LEU A 19 -14.83 -3.64 -47.32
N PRO A 20 -13.72 -2.94 -47.73
CA PRO A 20 -12.37 -2.96 -47.11
C PRO A 20 -11.55 -1.64 -47.15
N GLY A 21 -10.49 -1.56 -46.32
CA GLY A 21 -9.53 -0.46 -46.36
C GLY A 21 -8.24 -0.78 -45.60
N LEU A 22 -7.29 -1.39 -46.29
CA LEU A 22 -5.90 -1.58 -45.86
C LEU A 22 -5.27 -0.19 -45.68
N ARG A 23 -4.92 0.20 -44.44
CA ARG A 23 -4.03 1.34 -44.17
C ARG A 23 -2.74 0.87 -43.54
N ALA A 24 -1.64 1.35 -44.13
CA ALA A 24 -0.27 1.04 -43.84
C ALA A 24 0.10 1.28 -42.37
N ALA A 25 0.98 0.41 -41.87
CA ALA A 25 1.68 0.56 -40.60
C ALA A 25 2.51 1.87 -40.61
N GLY A 26 1.98 2.89 -39.93
CA GLY A 26 2.76 4.05 -39.53
C GLY A 26 3.43 3.76 -38.20
N ALA A 27 4.76 3.87 -38.15
CA ALA A 27 5.56 3.82 -36.94
C ALA A 27 5.18 4.99 -36.01
N GLY A 28 4.16 4.78 -35.19
CA GLY A 28 3.92 5.60 -34.01
C GLY A 28 4.90 5.17 -32.94
N SER A 29 5.72 6.11 -32.47
CA SER A 29 6.44 6.01 -31.20
C SER A 29 5.42 5.90 -30.06
N GLY A 30 4.85 4.71 -29.90
CA GLY A 30 4.04 4.38 -28.74
C GLY A 30 4.96 4.39 -27.54
N GLU A 31 4.72 5.31 -26.61
CA GLU A 31 5.13 5.09 -25.23
C GLU A 31 4.80 3.64 -24.87
N PRO A 32 5.80 2.81 -24.50
CA PRO A 32 5.49 1.45 -24.10
C PRO A 32 4.56 1.55 -22.89
N ALA A 33 3.38 0.95 -23.02
CA ALA A 33 2.34 0.96 -22.00
C ALA A 33 2.98 0.74 -20.64
N GLU A 34 2.78 1.70 -19.73
CA GLU A 34 3.14 1.51 -18.34
C GLU A 34 2.56 0.17 -17.89
N PRO A 35 3.27 -0.62 -17.07
CA PRO A 35 2.67 -1.76 -16.40
C PRO A 35 1.68 -1.25 -15.35
N SER A 36 0.64 -0.52 -15.78
CA SER A 36 -0.58 -0.42 -15.02
C SER A 36 -1.06 -1.86 -14.90
N VAL A 37 -1.36 -2.26 -13.69
CA VAL A 37 -2.04 -3.51 -13.37
C VAL A 37 -3.29 -3.54 -14.26
N ALA A 38 -3.20 -4.22 -15.40
CA ALA A 38 -4.03 -3.95 -16.57
C ALA A 38 -5.51 -4.30 -16.40
N ASN A 39 -5.94 -4.66 -15.18
CA ASN A 39 -7.30 -5.08 -14.86
C ASN A 39 -7.80 -4.57 -13.49
N GLY A 40 -7.17 -3.55 -12.89
CA GLY A 40 -7.61 -3.01 -11.59
C GLY A 40 -7.47 -3.97 -10.39
N GLY A 41 -6.91 -5.17 -10.60
CA GLY A 41 -6.52 -6.09 -9.54
C GLY A 41 -5.27 -5.62 -8.81
N LEU A 42 -5.11 -6.06 -7.56
CA LEU A 42 -3.84 -5.89 -6.85
C LEU A 42 -2.75 -6.72 -7.58
N PRO A 43 -1.53 -6.19 -7.72
CA PRO A 43 -0.38 -6.97 -8.17
C PRO A 43 -0.23 -8.29 -7.39
N PRO A 44 0.53 -9.27 -7.92
CA PRO A 44 0.75 -10.55 -7.27
C PRO A 44 1.16 -10.37 -5.78
N PRO A 45 0.65 -11.20 -4.86
CA PRO A 45 0.90 -11.04 -3.43
C PRO A 45 2.35 -11.30 -3.04
N ASP A 46 3.12 -11.96 -3.92
CA ASP A 46 4.47 -12.42 -3.62
C ASP A 46 5.50 -11.33 -3.89
N LEU A 47 5.97 -10.71 -2.80
CA LEU A 47 7.08 -9.77 -2.78
C LEU A 47 8.38 -10.44 -2.30
N PRO A 48 9.56 -10.01 -2.77
CA PRO A 48 9.77 -8.97 -3.77
C PRO A 48 9.43 -9.44 -5.20
N PHE A 49 9.02 -8.51 -6.05
CA PHE A 49 8.85 -8.80 -7.48
C PHE A 49 10.20 -9.17 -8.12
N PRO A 50 10.22 -10.09 -9.10
CA PRO A 50 11.44 -10.46 -9.80
C PRO A 50 12.00 -9.27 -10.59
N ASP A 51 13.33 -9.18 -10.63
CA ASP A 51 14.03 -8.10 -11.34
C ASP A 51 13.69 -8.09 -12.84
N ALA A 52 13.69 -6.87 -13.38
CA ALA A 52 13.59 -6.68 -14.81
C ALA A 52 14.85 -7.23 -15.52
N PRO A 53 14.73 -8.04 -16.58
CA PRO A 53 15.80 -8.11 -17.57
C PRO A 53 16.21 -6.70 -17.99
N SER A 54 17.52 -6.47 -18.04
CA SER A 54 18.08 -5.19 -18.45
C SER A 54 17.72 -4.90 -19.90
N GLU A 55 17.25 -3.69 -20.18
CA GLU A 55 17.11 -3.18 -21.55
C GLU A 55 18.45 -2.67 -22.11
N SER A 56 19.53 -2.71 -21.32
CA SER A 56 20.86 -2.30 -21.77
C SER A 56 21.46 -3.34 -22.70
N VAL A 57 22.20 -2.88 -23.71
CA VAL A 57 22.91 -3.73 -24.66
C VAL A 57 24.40 -3.44 -24.53
N ILE A 58 25.20 -4.48 -24.30
CA ILE A 58 26.66 -4.35 -24.18
C ILE A 58 27.28 -4.71 -25.54
N GLY A 59 27.89 -3.71 -26.18
CA GLY A 59 28.65 -3.90 -27.42
C GLY A 59 30.15 -4.10 -27.16
N PRO A 60 30.96 -4.40 -28.19
CA PRO A 60 32.41 -4.56 -28.06
C PRO A 60 33.15 -3.30 -27.57
N THR A 61 32.53 -2.12 -27.72
CA THR A 61 33.05 -0.83 -27.27
C THR A 61 31.98 -0.05 -26.52
N LEU A 62 32.38 0.95 -25.73
CA LEU A 62 31.42 1.82 -25.04
C LEU A 62 30.52 2.56 -26.04
N ALA A 63 31.08 2.98 -27.18
CA ALA A 63 30.34 3.66 -28.25
C ALA A 63 29.28 2.75 -28.93
N SER A 64 29.47 1.43 -28.90
CA SER A 64 28.50 0.44 -29.41
C SER A 64 27.58 -0.11 -28.32
N SER A 65 27.73 0.35 -27.08
CA SER A 65 26.90 -0.06 -25.96
C SER A 65 25.76 0.95 -25.74
N VAL A 66 24.60 0.44 -25.35
CA VAL A 66 23.44 1.26 -24.98
C VAL A 66 23.18 1.06 -23.50
N ASN A 67 23.40 2.11 -22.70
CA ASN A 67 23.04 2.12 -21.29
C ASN A 67 21.60 2.63 -21.15
N LYS A 68 20.74 1.77 -20.61
CA LYS A 68 19.41 2.14 -20.14
C LYS A 68 19.28 1.78 -18.67
N TRP A 69 19.05 2.79 -17.85
CA TRP A 69 18.72 2.58 -16.44
C TRP A 69 17.44 1.74 -16.30
N PRO A 70 17.42 0.75 -15.40
CA PRO A 70 16.21 -0.03 -15.14
C PRO A 70 15.07 0.90 -14.75
N ARG A 71 13.97 0.85 -15.49
CA ARG A 71 12.73 1.53 -15.08
C ARG A 71 12.14 0.77 -13.88
N LYS A 72 11.68 1.50 -12.85
CA LYS A 72 10.89 0.89 -11.78
C LYS A 72 9.66 0.23 -12.43
N ARG A 73 9.57 -1.10 -12.37
CA ARG A 73 8.49 -1.86 -13.04
C ARG A 73 7.11 -1.59 -12.47
N HIS A 74 7.05 -1.14 -11.22
CA HIS A 74 5.79 -0.98 -10.50
C HIS A 74 5.60 0.50 -10.22
N ALA A 75 4.96 1.16 -11.19
CA ALA A 75 4.43 2.49 -10.99
C ALA A 75 3.12 2.38 -10.21
N LEU A 76 2.97 3.21 -9.19
CA LEU A 76 1.69 3.40 -8.56
C LEU A 76 0.68 3.86 -9.61
N ARG A 77 -0.56 3.40 -9.48
CA ARG A 77 -1.65 3.98 -10.27
C ARG A 77 -1.71 5.48 -9.99
N LYS A 78 -2.09 6.26 -11.01
CA LYS A 78 -2.22 7.72 -10.90
C LYS A 78 -3.18 8.17 -9.78
N ASP A 79 -4.15 7.32 -9.43
CA ASP A 79 -5.14 7.54 -8.38
C ASP A 79 -4.80 6.86 -7.04
N ALA A 80 -3.59 6.33 -6.87
CA ALA A 80 -3.17 5.72 -5.62
C ALA A 80 -3.17 6.75 -4.46
N PRO A 81 -3.79 6.44 -3.31
CA PRO A 81 -3.89 7.38 -2.21
C PRO A 81 -2.58 7.48 -1.43
N ASN A 82 -2.30 8.65 -0.86
CA ASN A 82 -1.27 8.78 0.16
C ASN A 82 -1.73 8.13 1.46
N VAL A 83 -0.85 7.37 2.10
CA VAL A 83 -1.12 6.74 3.41
C VAL A 83 -0.32 7.46 4.49
N VAL A 84 -1.01 8.04 5.47
CA VAL A 84 -0.39 8.70 6.63
C VAL A 84 -0.85 7.99 7.89
N LEU A 85 0.11 7.49 8.67
CA LEU A 85 -0.12 6.83 9.94
C LEU A 85 0.43 7.68 11.08
N ILE A 86 -0.44 8.07 12.00
CA ILE A 86 -0.10 8.86 13.18
C ILE A 86 -0.32 7.97 14.41
N MET A 87 0.71 7.83 15.25
CA MET A 87 0.65 7.08 16.49
C MET A 87 1.11 7.96 17.64
N ASN A 88 0.23 8.16 18.62
CA ASN A 88 0.58 8.82 19.86
C ASN A 88 1.19 7.81 20.84
N ASP A 89 2.20 8.23 21.60
CA ASP A 89 2.82 7.41 22.65
C ASP A 89 2.13 7.67 23.98
N ASP A 90 1.72 6.61 24.68
CA ASP A 90 1.09 6.63 26.02
C ASP A 90 -0.11 7.59 26.19
N SER A 91 -0.82 7.86 25.08
CA SER A 91 -2.06 8.63 25.12
C SER A 91 -3.24 7.74 25.52
N GLY A 92 -3.69 7.88 26.76
CA GLY A 92 -4.91 7.27 27.26
C GLY A 92 -6.17 7.73 26.53
N TYR A 93 -7.14 6.82 26.42
CA TYR A 93 -8.41 7.03 25.71
C TYR A 93 -9.16 8.29 26.18
N GLY A 94 -9.18 8.54 27.49
CA GLY A 94 -9.88 9.67 28.10
C GLY A 94 -9.09 10.98 28.20
N HIS A 95 -7.94 11.12 27.50
CA HIS A 95 -7.18 12.38 27.55
C HIS A 95 -7.77 13.46 26.64
N SER A 96 -8.11 13.10 25.40
CA SER A 96 -8.54 14.05 24.36
C SER A 96 -10.03 14.42 24.49
N ASP A 97 -10.36 15.69 24.33
CA ASP A 97 -11.75 16.20 24.25
C ASP A 97 -12.57 15.56 23.13
N THR A 98 -11.91 15.09 22.07
CA THR A 98 -12.52 14.32 20.98
C THR A 98 -13.18 13.02 21.47
N PHE A 99 -12.70 12.46 22.59
CA PHE A 99 -13.26 11.27 23.25
C PHE A 99 -13.80 11.58 24.66
N GLY A 100 -14.09 12.84 24.98
CA GLY A 100 -14.67 13.27 26.26
C GLY A 100 -13.65 13.59 27.36
N GLY A 101 -12.36 13.68 27.03
CA GLY A 101 -11.31 14.08 27.95
C GLY A 101 -11.16 15.60 28.13
N PRO A 102 -10.30 16.06 29.04
CA PRO A 102 -10.11 17.48 29.33
C PRO A 102 -9.13 18.19 28.37
N VAL A 103 -8.33 17.46 27.60
CA VAL A 103 -7.29 18.05 26.75
C VAL A 103 -7.89 18.51 25.42
N HIS A 104 -7.79 19.82 25.15
CA HIS A 104 -8.30 20.40 23.91
C HIS A 104 -7.48 19.94 22.69
N THR A 105 -8.11 19.23 21.75
CA THR A 105 -7.44 18.63 20.59
C THR A 105 -8.18 18.90 19.27
N PRO A 106 -8.28 20.17 18.83
CA PRO A 106 -9.13 20.56 17.70
C PRO A 106 -8.75 19.88 16.37
N SER A 107 -7.46 19.57 16.17
CA SER A 107 -6.98 18.82 15.01
C SER A 107 -7.50 17.38 14.98
N LEU A 108 -7.56 16.71 16.13
CA LEU A 108 -8.12 15.35 16.23
C LEU A 108 -9.64 15.38 16.05
N SER A 109 -10.31 16.37 16.61
CA SER A 109 -11.76 16.52 16.46
C SER A 109 -12.15 16.73 15.00
N ARG A 110 -11.36 17.51 14.25
CA ARG A 110 -11.56 17.70 12.79
C ARG A 110 -11.42 16.39 12.01
N VAL A 111 -10.42 15.57 12.34
CA VAL A 111 -10.24 14.25 11.68
C VAL A 111 -11.37 13.30 12.04
N ALA A 112 -11.77 13.26 13.31
CA ALA A 112 -12.89 12.45 13.78
C ALA A 112 -14.21 12.81 13.09
N ALA A 113 -14.49 14.11 12.91
CA ALA A 113 -15.70 14.60 12.24
C ALA A 113 -15.74 14.29 10.73
N ALA A 114 -14.57 14.17 10.08
CA ALA A 114 -14.45 13.88 8.66
C ALA A 114 -14.27 12.38 8.35
N GLY A 115 -14.22 11.52 9.37
CA GLY A 115 -13.79 10.13 9.23
C GLY A 115 -14.59 9.15 10.07
N VAL A 116 -13.94 8.04 10.42
CA VAL A 116 -14.51 6.98 11.25
C VAL A 116 -13.78 6.93 12.57
N THR A 117 -14.53 6.84 13.66
CA THR A 117 -14.00 6.68 15.02
C THR A 117 -14.31 5.28 15.55
N TYR A 118 -13.43 4.78 16.41
CA TYR A 118 -13.56 3.46 17.03
C TYR A 118 -13.55 3.61 18.56
N ASN A 119 -14.53 3.01 19.22
CA ASN A 119 -14.57 2.88 20.68
C ASN A 119 -13.98 1.55 21.18
N ARG A 120 -13.64 0.64 20.26
CA ARG A 120 -13.01 -0.65 20.51
C ARG A 120 -11.87 -0.88 19.54
N PHE A 121 -10.73 -0.25 19.83
CA PHE A 121 -9.47 -0.43 19.13
C PHE A 121 -8.44 -0.93 20.14
N HIS A 122 -7.76 -2.03 19.83
CA HIS A 122 -6.85 -2.70 20.76
C HIS A 122 -5.42 -2.63 20.25
N ASN A 123 -4.50 -2.33 21.15
CA ASN A 123 -3.06 -2.43 20.96
C ASN A 123 -2.49 -3.52 21.89
N ALA A 124 -1.18 -3.74 21.85
CA ALA A 124 -0.53 -4.48 22.92
C ALA A 124 -0.37 -3.57 24.15
N ALA A 125 -0.28 -4.15 25.34
CA ALA A 125 -0.16 -3.39 26.60
C ALA A 125 1.13 -2.55 26.71
N ILE A 126 2.07 -2.68 25.76
CA ILE A 126 3.36 -2.01 25.74
C ILE A 126 3.68 -1.50 24.33
N CYS A 127 4.47 -0.42 24.25
CA CYS A 127 4.90 0.28 23.05
C CYS A 127 5.62 -0.61 22.02
N SER A 128 6.73 -1.31 22.37
CA SER A 128 7.49 -2.11 21.39
C SER A 128 6.65 -3.22 20.73
N PRO A 129 5.87 -4.03 21.48
CA PRO A 129 4.98 -5.03 20.88
C PRO A 129 3.89 -4.41 20.00
N THR A 130 3.29 -3.28 20.43
CA THR A 130 2.27 -2.56 19.65
C THR A 130 2.82 -2.10 18.31
N ARG A 131 4.01 -1.49 18.31
CA ARG A 131 4.67 -0.97 17.10
C ARG A 131 5.08 -2.11 16.17
N ALA A 132 5.58 -3.23 16.71
CA ALA A 132 5.90 -4.41 15.91
C ALA A 132 4.65 -4.99 15.23
N SER A 133 3.54 -5.11 15.95
CA SER A 133 2.27 -5.56 15.39
C SER A 133 1.70 -4.59 14.36
N LEU A 134 1.76 -3.28 14.61
CA LEU A 134 1.35 -2.26 13.65
C LEU A 134 2.16 -2.36 12.35
N LEU A 135 3.48 -2.49 12.47
CA LEU A 135 4.37 -2.53 11.32
C LEU A 135 4.19 -3.80 10.50
N THR A 136 3.85 -4.95 11.10
CA THR A 136 3.88 -6.25 10.42
C THR A 136 2.50 -6.87 10.20
N GLY A 137 1.46 -6.38 10.88
CA GLY A 137 0.15 -7.03 10.91
C GLY A 137 0.13 -8.37 11.64
N ARG A 138 1.16 -8.69 12.45
CA ARG A 138 1.31 -9.99 13.13
C ARG A 138 1.25 -9.87 14.64
N ASN A 139 0.85 -10.96 15.29
CA ASN A 139 0.93 -11.06 16.74
C ASN A 139 2.40 -10.95 17.19
N PRO A 140 2.68 -10.13 18.22
CA PRO A 140 4.04 -9.72 18.54
C PRO A 140 4.93 -10.87 19.02
N HIS A 141 4.36 -11.92 19.62
CA HIS A 141 5.10 -13.12 20.04
C HIS A 141 5.63 -13.93 18.85
N PHE A 142 5.00 -13.87 17.68
CA PHE A 142 5.48 -14.58 16.48
C PHE A 142 6.58 -13.84 15.72
N ILE A 143 6.86 -12.59 16.08
CA ILE A 143 7.79 -11.71 15.37
C ILE A 143 8.88 -11.15 16.29
N GLY A 144 9.21 -11.86 17.37
CA GLY A 144 10.33 -11.47 18.23
C GLY A 144 10.06 -10.28 19.16
N ALA A 145 8.82 -9.81 19.26
CA ALA A 145 8.43 -8.62 20.02
C ALA A 145 7.45 -8.92 21.16
N GLY A 146 7.51 -10.11 21.76
CA GLY A 146 6.59 -10.54 22.83
C GLY A 146 6.67 -9.74 24.14
N GLN A 147 7.68 -8.87 24.29
CA GLN A 147 7.84 -7.95 25.42
C GLN A 147 8.56 -6.67 24.98
N ILE A 148 8.75 -5.74 25.92
CA ILE A 148 9.53 -4.51 25.69
C ILE A 148 10.96 -4.85 25.25
N THR A 149 11.50 -4.12 24.26
CA THR A 149 12.81 -4.42 23.65
C THR A 149 13.96 -4.40 24.68
N GLU A 150 13.82 -3.58 25.71
CA GLU A 150 14.75 -3.43 26.83
C GLU A 150 14.89 -4.72 27.68
N LEU A 151 13.91 -5.62 27.60
CA LEU A 151 13.92 -6.93 28.26
C LEU A 151 14.11 -8.07 27.24
N ALA A 152 14.74 -7.79 26.09
CA ALA A 152 15.03 -8.81 25.09
C ALA A 152 15.78 -10.00 25.69
N SER A 153 15.43 -11.21 25.23
CA SER A 153 15.99 -12.47 25.69
C SER A 153 16.22 -13.44 24.52
N GLY A 154 16.94 -14.53 24.79
CA GLY A 154 17.16 -15.60 23.81
C GLY A 154 15.94 -16.49 23.57
N PHE A 155 14.82 -16.30 24.29
CA PHE A 155 13.63 -17.12 24.12
C PHE A 155 12.94 -16.85 22.77
N PRO A 156 12.40 -17.89 22.10
CA PRO A 156 11.65 -17.72 20.87
C PRO A 156 10.52 -16.69 21.02
N GLY A 157 10.49 -15.69 20.16
CA GLY A 157 9.48 -14.63 20.19
C GLY A 157 9.82 -13.41 21.07
N TYR A 158 10.95 -13.41 21.77
CA TYR A 158 11.30 -12.38 22.76
C TYR A 158 12.66 -11.72 22.51
N THR A 159 13.18 -11.79 21.28
CA THR A 159 14.51 -11.28 20.91
C THR A 159 14.59 -9.76 20.80
N GLY A 160 13.46 -9.05 20.84
CA GLY A 160 13.35 -7.62 20.62
C GLY A 160 13.53 -7.19 19.15
N ARG A 161 13.68 -8.16 18.22
CA ARG A 161 14.01 -7.90 16.81
C ARG A 161 12.97 -8.54 15.89
N ILE A 162 12.40 -7.73 15.00
CA ILE A 162 11.48 -8.21 13.96
C ILE A 162 12.28 -9.09 12.97
N PRO A 163 11.89 -10.36 12.75
CA PRO A 163 12.62 -11.25 11.86
C PRO A 163 12.42 -10.85 10.40
N ARG A 164 13.39 -11.16 9.53
CA ARG A 164 13.30 -10.90 8.08
C ARG A 164 12.13 -11.61 7.39
N SER A 165 11.59 -12.66 8.00
CA SER A 165 10.38 -13.36 7.52
C SER A 165 9.09 -12.56 7.75
N ALA A 166 9.14 -11.44 8.47
CA ALA A 166 8.04 -10.51 8.70
C ALA A 166 8.30 -9.19 7.97
N ALA A 167 7.75 -9.06 6.76
CA ALA A 167 7.77 -7.80 6.03
C ALA A 167 6.96 -6.74 6.79
N THR A 168 7.48 -5.52 6.84
CA THR A 168 6.73 -4.37 7.36
C THR A 168 5.79 -3.81 6.29
N VAL A 169 4.75 -3.09 6.70
CA VAL A 169 3.85 -2.36 5.82
C VAL A 169 4.62 -1.41 4.91
N ALA A 170 5.69 -0.77 5.42
CA ALA A 170 6.57 0.06 4.61
C ALA A 170 7.32 -0.77 3.54
N LYS A 171 7.84 -1.95 3.89
CA LYS A 171 8.51 -2.83 2.92
C LYS A 171 7.54 -3.31 1.83
N VAL A 172 6.31 -3.64 2.23
CA VAL A 172 5.25 -4.02 1.29
C VAL A 172 4.92 -2.86 0.37
N LEU A 173 4.53 -1.70 0.91
CA LEU A 173 4.17 -0.51 0.13
C LEU A 173 5.31 -0.07 -0.81
N SER A 174 6.56 -0.10 -0.36
CA SER A 174 7.72 0.20 -1.20
C SER A 174 7.88 -0.75 -2.38
N GLY A 175 7.58 -2.05 -2.19
CA GLY A 175 7.53 -3.02 -3.29
C GLY A 175 6.53 -2.64 -4.38
N TYR A 176 5.43 -1.97 -4.01
CA TYR A 176 4.40 -1.48 -4.93
C TYR A 176 4.68 -0.09 -5.51
N GLY A 177 5.81 0.53 -5.16
CA GLY A 177 6.23 1.83 -5.70
C GLY A 177 5.93 3.04 -4.82
N TYR A 178 5.42 2.85 -3.59
CA TYR A 178 5.32 3.94 -2.62
C TYR A 178 6.69 4.37 -2.11
N ASP A 179 6.88 5.68 -2.00
CA ASP A 179 7.95 6.24 -1.20
C ASP A 179 7.54 6.22 0.28
N THR A 180 8.36 5.59 1.11
CA THR A 180 8.05 5.38 2.53
C THR A 180 9.04 6.10 3.41
N ALA A 181 8.53 6.87 4.38
CA ALA A 181 9.32 7.52 5.40
C ALA A 181 8.66 7.33 6.78
N ALA A 182 9.47 7.37 7.83
CA ALA A 182 9.01 7.30 9.21
C ALA A 182 9.75 8.37 10.03
N PHE A 183 9.01 9.07 10.89
CA PHE A 183 9.54 10.13 11.73
C PHE A 183 9.08 9.93 13.17
N GLY A 184 9.99 10.11 14.13
CA GLY A 184 9.71 9.96 15.56
C GLY A 184 10.23 8.65 16.14
N LYS A 185 9.54 8.15 17.18
CA LYS A 185 9.98 6.98 17.95
C LYS A 185 9.80 5.68 17.17
N TRP A 186 10.87 4.89 17.09
CA TRP A 186 10.85 3.57 16.45
C TRP A 186 10.55 2.44 17.45
N HIS A 187 11.39 2.28 18.48
CA HIS A 187 11.27 1.27 19.54
C HIS A 187 11.22 -0.19 19.07
N ASN A 188 11.78 -0.48 17.89
CA ASN A 188 11.97 -1.82 17.33
C ASN A 188 13.34 -1.94 16.61
N THR A 189 14.38 -1.32 17.19
CA THR A 189 15.79 -1.29 16.69
C THR A 189 16.71 -2.16 17.52
#